data_AF-A0A0G4JU17-F1
#
_entry.id   AF-A0A0G4JU17-F1
#
_cell.length_a   1.000
_cell.length_b   1.000
_cell.length_c   1.000
_cell.angle_alpha   90.00
_cell.angle_beta   90.00
_cell.angle_gamma   90.00
#
_symmetry.space_group_name_H-M   'P 1'
#
loop_
_entity.id
_entity.type
_entity.pdbx_description
1 polymer ?
#
loop_
_entity_poly.entity_id
_entity_poly.type
_entity_poly.pdbx_seq_one_letter_code
_entity_poly.pdbx_strand_id
1 'polypeptide(L)'
;MKCLNCDNDALKESGLCLECEKMEMRKINGILYLPALGLILSLILAPFSLFSIVRAMVIHFQQTGFIGYFGLFVVFCQFVSLLMALFAALTLLLTYF
;
A
#
# COMPACT_ATOMS: atom_id res chain seq x y z
N MET A 1 32.20 -20.15 -13.00
CA MET A 1 32.14 -18.70 -13.30
C MET A 1 32.18 -18.02 -11.94
N LYS A 2 33.09 -17.06 -11.73
CA LYS A 2 33.25 -16.45 -10.41
C LYS A 2 32.13 -15.46 -10.13
N CYS A 3 31.70 -15.41 -8.88
CA CYS A 3 30.74 -14.41 -8.39
C CYS A 3 31.21 -12.99 -8.73
N LEU A 4 30.28 -12.10 -9.07
CA LEU A 4 30.62 -10.70 -9.33
C LEU A 4 31.13 -9.96 -8.07
N ASN A 5 30.79 -10.46 -6.88
CA ASN A 5 31.05 -9.80 -5.59
C ASN A 5 31.90 -10.63 -4.61
N CYS A 6 32.24 -11.87 -4.97
CA CYS A 6 33.01 -12.81 -4.15
C CYS A 6 33.84 -13.75 -5.05
N ASP A 7 34.99 -14.22 -4.59
CA ASP A 7 35.84 -15.15 -5.36
C ASP A 7 35.31 -16.61 -5.38
N ASN A 8 34.03 -16.83 -5.02
CA ASN A 8 33.40 -18.14 -4.89
C ASN A 8 32.65 -18.55 -6.17
N ASP A 9 32.35 -19.84 -6.32
CA ASP A 9 31.62 -20.36 -7.49
C ASP A 9 30.18 -19.82 -7.55
N ALA A 10 29.83 -19.15 -8.65
CA ALA A 10 28.52 -18.56 -8.87
C ALA A 10 27.51 -19.59 -9.39
N LEU A 11 26.23 -19.42 -9.03
CA LEU A 11 25.14 -20.14 -9.68
C LEU A 11 24.93 -19.61 -11.10
N LYS A 12 24.71 -20.53 -12.04
CA LYS A 12 24.60 -20.28 -13.49
C LYS A 12 23.35 -19.47 -13.88
N GLU A 13 22.41 -19.34 -12.95
CA GLU A 13 21.07 -18.76 -13.12
C GLU A 13 21.05 -17.26 -12.78
N SER A 14 21.91 -16.84 -11.84
CA SER A 14 21.91 -15.49 -11.27
C SER A 14 23.27 -14.80 -11.35
N GLY A 15 24.37 -15.52 -11.63
CA GLY A 15 25.72 -14.94 -11.65
C GLY A 15 26.24 -14.51 -10.27
N LEU A 16 25.47 -14.76 -9.21
CA LEU A 16 25.79 -14.52 -7.81
C LEU A 16 25.89 -15.84 -7.04
N CYS A 17 26.46 -15.77 -5.84
CA CYS A 17 26.64 -16.88 -4.93
C CYS A 17 25.46 -16.91 -3.96
N LEU A 18 25.16 -18.10 -3.40
CA LEU A 18 24.05 -18.31 -2.45
C LEU A 18 24.01 -17.31 -1.28
N GLU A 19 25.18 -16.87 -0.81
CA GLU A 19 25.28 -15.89 0.28
C GLU A 19 24.95 -14.45 -0.18
N CYS A 20 25.30 -14.09 -1.41
CA CYS A 20 25.01 -12.77 -1.96
C CYS A 20 23.53 -12.64 -2.39
N GLU A 21 22.93 -13.72 -2.90
CA GLU A 21 21.50 -13.77 -3.24
C GLU A 21 20.62 -13.58 -1.99
N LYS A 22 20.99 -14.21 -0.86
CA LYS A 22 20.30 -14.01 0.42
C LYS A 22 20.37 -12.56 0.91
N MET A 23 21.46 -11.84 0.65
CA MET A 23 21.57 -10.43 1.01
C MET A 23 20.66 -9.53 0.17
N GLU A 24 20.57 -9.78 -1.14
CA GLU A 24 19.65 -9.01 -2.01
C GLU A 24 18.18 -9.33 -1.71
N MET A 25 17.82 -10.60 -1.50
CA MET A 25 16.49 -11.00 -1.04
C MET A 25 16.10 -10.32 0.27
N ARG A 26 17.05 -10.18 1.20
CA ARG A 26 16.82 -9.49 2.47
C ARG A 26 16.65 -7.98 2.31
N LYS A 27 17.28 -7.36 1.30
CA LYS A 27 17.11 -5.93 0.96
C LYS A 27 15.73 -5.65 0.35
N ILE A 28 15.22 -6.59 -0.46
CA ILE A 28 13.85 -6.52 -1.02
C ILE A 28 12.80 -6.59 0.12
N ASN A 29 12.98 -7.51 1.07
CA ASN A 29 12.11 -7.61 2.25
C ASN A 29 12.11 -6.34 3.12
N GLY A 30 13.22 -5.60 3.18
CA GLY A 30 13.30 -4.32 3.90
C GLY A 30 12.48 -3.19 3.27
N ILE A 31 12.40 -3.15 1.93
CA ILE A 31 11.63 -2.12 1.21
C ILE A 31 10.13 -2.43 1.23
N LEU A 32 9.73 -3.70 1.28
CA LEU A 32 8.30 -4.07 1.32
C LEU A 32 7.61 -3.81 2.67
N TYR A 33 8.35 -3.58 3.75
CA TYR A 33 7.73 -3.14 5.01
C TYR A 33 7.11 -1.74 4.92
N LEU A 34 7.64 -0.89 4.03
CA LEU A 34 7.17 0.48 3.84
C LEU A 34 5.72 0.55 3.29
N PRO A 35 5.36 -0.14 2.18
CA PRO A 35 3.98 -0.18 1.69
C PRO A 35 3.03 -0.94 2.64
N ALA A 36 3.50 -1.96 3.37
CA ALA A 36 2.68 -2.66 4.35
C ALA A 36 2.26 -1.75 5.53
N LEU A 37 3.20 -0.95 6.05
CA LEU A 37 2.90 0.08 7.07
C LEU A 37 1.92 1.13 6.54
N GLY A 38 2.11 1.58 5.29
CA GLY A 38 1.20 2.52 4.63
C GLY A 38 -0.24 2.00 4.58
N LEU A 39 -0.44 0.72 4.24
CA LEU A 39 -1.77 0.10 4.21
C LEU A 39 -2.44 0.02 5.57
N ILE A 40 -1.70 -0.36 6.61
CA ILE A 40 -2.22 -0.40 8.00
C ILE A 40 -2.68 1.00 8.41
N LEU A 41 -1.87 2.03 8.12
CA LEU A 41 -2.20 3.41 8.43
C LEU A 41 -3.46 3.88 7.68
N SER A 42 -3.55 3.58 6.39
CA SER A 42 -4.72 3.89 5.56
C SER A 42 -5.98 3.20 6.06
N LEU A 43 -5.89 1.96 6.52
CA LEU A 43 -7.04 1.20 7.03
C LEU A 43 -7.61 1.82 8.32
N ILE A 44 -6.77 2.42 9.16
CA ILE A 44 -7.18 3.09 10.39
C ILE A 44 -7.70 4.50 10.10
N LEU A 45 -7.03 5.26 9.22
CA LEU A 45 -7.39 6.65 8.93
C LEU A 45 -8.62 6.78 8.00
N ALA A 46 -8.82 5.84 7.08
CA ALA A 46 -9.93 5.89 6.13
C ALA A 46 -11.33 5.95 6.78
N PRO A 47 -11.68 5.12 7.78
CA PRO A 47 -12.98 5.21 8.46
C PRO A 47 -13.13 6.50 9.26
N PHE A 48 -12.04 7.00 9.88
CA PHE A 48 -12.07 8.28 10.60
C PHE A 48 -12.33 9.46 9.65
N SER A 49 -11.67 9.46 8.50
CA SER A 49 -11.87 10.45 7.44
C SER A 49 -13.29 10.40 6.88
N LEU A 50 -13.82 9.20 6.58
CA LEU A 50 -15.20 9.01 6.15
C LEU A 50 -16.20 9.56 7.16
N PHE A 51 -16.02 9.25 8.44
CA PHE A 51 -16.90 9.76 9.49
C PHE A 51 -16.88 11.29 9.57
N SER A 52 -15.69 11.90 9.48
CA SER A 52 -15.53 13.35 9.45
C SER A 52 -16.24 14.00 8.25
N ILE A 53 -16.09 13.42 7.05
CA ILE A 53 -16.72 13.90 5.81
C ILE A 53 -18.24 13.79 5.91
N VAL A 54 -18.77 12.64 6.34
CA VAL A 54 -20.21 12.43 6.50
C VAL A 54 -20.79 13.40 7.53
N ARG A 55 -20.10 13.59 8.66
CA ARG A 55 -20.53 14.53 9.71
C ARG A 55 -20.55 15.97 9.18
N ALA A 56 -19.50 16.40 8.48
CA ALA A 56 -19.44 17.72 7.86
C ALA A 56 -20.57 17.91 6.83
N MET A 57 -20.87 16.87 6.04
CA MET A 57 -21.93 16.88 5.04
C MET A 57 -23.32 16.98 5.67
N VAL A 58 -23.57 16.27 6.77
CA VAL A 58 -24.83 16.36 7.54
C VAL A 58 -25.02 17.74 8.15
N ILE A 59 -23.97 18.32 8.75
CA ILE A 59 -24.01 19.67 9.32
C ILE A 59 -24.31 20.71 8.23
N HIS A 60 -23.62 20.61 7.09
CA HIS A 60 -23.90 21.47 5.95
C HIS A 60 -25.34 21.32 5.45
N PHE A 61 -25.84 20.09 5.32
CA PHE A 61 -27.21 19.86 4.87
C PHE A 61 -28.24 20.48 5.81
N GLN A 62 -28.03 20.39 7.13
CA GLN A 62 -28.92 21.03 8.10
C GLN A 62 -28.90 22.56 8.06
N GLN A 63 -27.79 23.18 7.67
CA GLN A 63 -27.67 24.64 7.62
C GLN A 63 -28.11 25.26 6.30
N THR A 64 -27.87 24.61 5.17
CA THR A 64 -28.13 25.19 3.84
C THR A 64 -29.24 24.49 3.05
N GLY A 65 -29.76 23.34 3.52
CA GLY A 65 -30.84 22.60 2.87
C GLY A 65 -30.48 22.01 1.49
N PHE A 66 -29.22 22.12 1.07
CA PHE A 66 -28.73 21.72 -0.24
C PHE A 66 -27.52 20.79 -0.08
N ILE A 67 -27.62 19.57 -0.62
CA ILE A 67 -26.47 18.67 -0.76
C ILE A 67 -25.69 19.14 -1.98
N GLY A 68 -24.56 19.80 -1.73
CA GLY A 68 -23.61 20.13 -2.79
C GLY A 68 -23.10 18.85 -3.44
N TYR A 69 -23.17 18.78 -4.77
CA TYR A 69 -22.64 17.67 -5.59
C TYR A 69 -21.18 17.33 -5.23
N PHE A 70 -20.43 18.32 -4.74
CA PHE A 70 -19.09 18.20 -4.21
C PHE A 70 -18.95 17.19 -3.06
N GLY A 71 -19.89 17.15 -2.11
CA GLY A 71 -19.83 16.19 -1.00
C GLY A 71 -20.00 14.75 -1.46
N LEU A 72 -20.86 14.53 -2.44
CA LEU A 72 -21.10 13.20 -3.03
C LEU A 72 -19.88 12.73 -3.83
N PHE A 73 -19.21 13.64 -4.54
CA PHE A 73 -17.95 13.38 -5.22
C PHE A 73 -16.82 12.99 -4.24
N VAL A 74 -16.71 13.68 -3.09
CA VAL A 74 -15.70 13.36 -2.07
C VAL A 74 -15.92 11.96 -1.49
N VAL A 75 -17.16 11.57 -1.19
CA VAL A 75 -17.48 10.21 -0.72
C VAL A 75 -17.11 9.16 -1.78
N PHE A 76 -17.38 9.44 -3.06
CA PHE A 76 -17.01 8.56 -4.16
C PHE A 76 -15.48 8.38 -4.27
N CYS A 77 -14.70 9.47 -4.25
CA CYS A 77 -13.24 9.41 -4.23
C CYS A 77 -12.70 8.60 -3.04
N GLN A 78 -13.32 8.75 -1.88
CA GLN A 78 -12.92 8.01 -0.68
C GLN A 78 -13.23 6.51 -0.80
N PHE A 79 -14.33 6.16 -1.46
CA PHE A 79 -14.65 4.76 -1.78
C PHE A 79 -13.65 4.14 -2.75
N VAL A 80 -13.26 4.85 -3.81
CA VAL A 80 -12.22 4.37 -4.76
C VAL A 80 -10.88 4.19 -4.06
N SER A 81 -10.51 5.11 -3.17
CA SER A 81 -9.26 5.00 -2.39
C SER A 81 -9.23 3.75 -1.51
N LEU A 82 -10.37 3.37 -0.91
CA LEU A 82 -10.50 2.13 -0.14
C LEU A 82 -10.35 0.88 -1.02
N LEU A 83 -10.98 0.86 -2.20
CA LEU A 83 -10.83 -0.24 -3.15
C LEU A 83 -9.38 -0.43 -3.59
N MET A 84 -8.67 0.67 -3.87
CA MET A 84 -7.26 0.65 -4.23
C MET A 84 -6.40 0.11 -3.08
N ALA A 85 -6.68 0.50 -1.84
CA ALA A 85 -5.98 -0.02 -0.67
C ALA A 85 -6.23 -1.54 -0.48
N LEU A 86 -7.46 -2.00 -0.68
CA LEU A 86 -7.80 -3.43 -0.63
C LEU A 86 -7.10 -4.24 -1.73
N PHE A 87 -7.06 -3.71 -2.94
CA PHE A 87 -6.35 -4.35 -4.05
C PHE A 87 -4.85 -4.44 -3.78
N ALA A 88 -4.25 -3.35 -3.29
CA ALA A 88 -2.83 -3.34 -2.91
C ALA A 88 -2.53 -4.37 -1.79
N ALA A 89 -3.39 -4.45 -0.77
CA ALA A 89 -3.26 -5.46 0.29
C ALA A 89 -3.35 -6.90 -0.26
N LEU A 90 -4.27 -7.16 -1.18
CA LEU A 90 -4.41 -8.46 -1.84
C LEU A 90 -3.17 -8.82 -2.67
N THR A 91 -2.64 -7.88 -3.46
CA THR A 91 -1.44 -8.12 -4.28
C THR A 91 -0.20 -8.40 -3.43
N LEU A 92 -0.03 -7.73 -2.30
CA LEU A 92 1.05 -8.04 -1.36
C LEU A 92 0.89 -9.45 -0.79
N LEU A 93 -0.31 -9.83 -0.39
CA LEU A 93 -0.57 -11.17 0.15
C LEU A 93 -0.26 -12.27 -0.89
N LEU A 94 -0.63 -12.05 -2.16
CA LEU A 94 -0.37 -12.96 -3.28
C LEU A 94 1.10 -13.03 -3.73
N THR A 95 1.88 -11.98 -3.48
CA THR A 95 3.32 -11.96 -3.83
C THR A 95 4.16 -12.66 -2.76
N TYR A 96 3.64 -12.77 -1.53
CA TYR A 96 4.34 -13.33 -0.37
C TYR A 96 3.97 -14.76 0.01
N PHE A 97 2.89 -15.32 -0.56
CA PHE A 97 2.41 -16.68 -0.33
C PHE A 97 2.39 -17.47 -1.63
#